data_AF-A0A3S1IZS7-F1
#
_entry.id   AF-A0A3S1IZS7-F1
#
_cell.length_a   1.000
_cell.length_b   1.000
_cell.length_c   1.000
_cell.angle_alpha   90.00
_cell.angle_beta   90.00
_cell.angle_gamma   90.00
#
_symmetry.space_group_name_H-M   'P 1'
#
loop_
_entity.id
_entity.type
_entity.pdbx_description
1 polymer ?
#
loop_
_entity_poly.entity_id
_entity_poly.type
_entity_poly.pdbx_seq_one_letter_code
_entity_poly.pdbx_strand_id
1 'polypeptide(L)'
;MNNITKQIAVFIALAGAATLFLAPSVIAKPVQIKKPVKLEPTTTIKTYAANNNLPASRLMTIKSAIKRAIPMRLTEVKLTTYEEFAAKTGEYKSAISTNRMVWIVTGFVPGEFRMSGGSSICTDNAKIVEVIDAETGDILSRPIYCPPENTIDYMRLP
;
A
#
# COMPACT_ATOMS: atom_id res chain seq x y z
N MET A 1 -37.31 50.16 -20.30
CA MET A 1 -37.47 50.91 -21.56
C MET A 1 -36.19 50.75 -22.36
N ASN A 2 -36.29 50.05 -23.50
CA ASN A 2 -35.68 50.25 -24.83
C ASN A 2 -34.44 51.19 -24.92
N ASN A 3 -33.40 51.01 -25.74
CA ASN A 3 -33.21 50.23 -26.97
C ASN A 3 -31.70 50.23 -27.36
N ILE A 4 -31.21 49.08 -27.83
CA ILE A 4 -30.35 48.79 -29.01
C ILE A 4 -29.74 50.02 -29.76
N THR A 5 -28.43 50.01 -30.10
CA THR A 5 -27.86 49.65 -31.44
C THR A 5 -26.45 50.21 -31.72
N LYS A 6 -25.63 49.34 -32.36
CA LYS A 6 -24.63 49.54 -33.45
C LYS A 6 -23.14 49.78 -33.15
N GLN A 7 -22.36 48.85 -33.69
CA GLN A 7 -20.91 48.85 -33.94
C GLN A 7 -20.49 49.93 -34.95
N ILE A 8 -19.21 50.33 -34.93
CA ILE A 8 -18.34 50.56 -36.10
C ILE A 8 -16.89 50.30 -35.64
N ALA A 9 -16.16 49.47 -36.41
CA ALA A 9 -14.73 49.23 -36.26
C ALA A 9 -13.93 50.29 -37.02
N VAL A 10 -12.80 50.73 -36.47
CA VAL A 10 -11.79 51.53 -37.20
C VAL A 10 -10.43 50.91 -36.96
N PHE A 11 -9.80 50.47 -38.04
CA PHE A 11 -8.41 50.04 -38.09
C PHE A 11 -7.52 51.27 -38.32
N ILE A 12 -6.49 51.44 -37.49
CA ILE A 12 -5.37 52.34 -37.79
C ILE A 12 -4.09 51.51 -37.75
N ALA A 13 -3.46 51.39 -38.92
CA ALA A 13 -2.13 50.84 -39.08
C ALA A 13 -1.10 51.94 -38.80
N LEU A 14 -0.09 51.64 -37.97
CA LEU A 14 1.14 52.43 -37.91
C LEU A 14 2.34 51.50 -38.07
N ALA A 15 3.04 51.68 -39.18
CA ALA A 15 4.26 50.96 -39.53
C ALA A 15 5.44 51.44 -38.67
N GLY A 16 6.12 50.51 -38.01
CA GLY A 16 7.40 50.74 -37.34
C GLY A 16 8.45 49.79 -37.91
N ALA A 17 9.51 50.34 -38.47
CA ALA A 17 10.62 49.61 -39.07
C ALA A 17 11.41 48.82 -38.01
N ALA A 18 11.62 47.52 -38.25
CA ALA A 18 12.50 46.68 -37.46
C ALA A 18 13.64 46.14 -38.34
N THR A 19 14.86 46.49 -37.97
CA THR A 19 16.13 46.06 -38.57
C THR A 19 16.31 44.55 -38.40
N LEU A 20 16.41 43.81 -39.51
CA LEU A 20 16.61 42.36 -39.52
C LEU A 20 18.09 42.02 -39.28
N PHE A 21 18.42 41.51 -38.09
CA PHE A 21 19.65 40.75 -37.86
C PHE A 21 19.44 39.32 -38.39
N LEU A 22 20.18 38.93 -39.43
CA LEU A 22 20.25 37.55 -39.91
C LEU A 22 21.22 36.76 -39.02
N ALA A 23 20.68 35.92 -38.13
CA ALA A 23 21.46 34.88 -37.45
C ALA A 23 21.32 33.55 -38.22
N PRO A 24 22.40 32.77 -38.42
CA PRO A 24 22.31 31.47 -39.07
C PRO A 24 21.65 30.45 -38.14
N SER A 25 20.50 29.92 -38.54
CA SER A 25 19.83 28.81 -37.85
C SER A 25 20.50 27.48 -38.21
N VAL A 26 21.18 26.86 -37.26
CA VAL A 26 21.59 25.45 -37.36
C VAL A 26 20.32 24.60 -37.18
N ILE A 27 19.83 24.01 -38.27
CA ILE A 27 18.69 23.09 -38.25
C ILE A 27 19.19 21.74 -37.71
N ALA A 28 19.05 21.52 -36.40
CA ALA A 28 19.17 20.20 -35.82
C ALA A 28 17.99 19.32 -36.27
N LYS A 29 18.28 18.12 -36.80
CA LYS A 29 17.25 17.15 -37.20
C LYS A 29 16.36 16.81 -35.99
N PRO A 30 15.02 16.73 -36.17
CA PRO A 30 14.13 16.41 -35.06
C PRO A 30 14.41 15.00 -34.55
N VAL A 31 14.79 14.90 -33.27
CA VAL A 31 14.86 13.64 -32.54
C VAL A 31 13.45 13.06 -32.52
N GLN A 32 13.29 11.83 -33.04
CA GLN A 32 12.03 11.11 -32.93
C GLN A 32 11.77 10.79 -31.46
N ILE A 33 10.92 11.58 -30.81
CA ILE A 33 10.43 11.29 -29.48
C ILE A 33 9.54 10.04 -29.61
N LYS A 34 10.06 8.90 -29.14
CA LYS A 34 9.24 7.69 -28.99
C LYS A 34 8.00 8.05 -28.17
N LYS A 35 6.82 7.65 -28.67
CA LYS A 35 5.53 7.78 -27.98
C LYS A 35 5.72 7.45 -26.49
N PRO A 36 5.24 8.27 -25.54
CA PRO A 36 5.29 7.92 -24.14
C PRO A 36 4.55 6.59 -23.96
N VAL A 37 5.29 5.57 -23.52
CA VAL A 37 4.72 4.31 -23.10
C VAL A 37 3.82 4.64 -21.92
N LYS A 38 2.51 4.47 -22.10
CA LYS A 38 1.52 4.58 -21.04
C LYS A 38 1.85 3.45 -20.06
N LEU A 39 2.51 3.77 -18.94
CA LEU A 39 2.66 2.82 -17.83
C LEU A 39 1.24 2.56 -17.31
N GLU A 40 0.65 1.42 -17.68
CA GLU A 40 -0.58 0.99 -17.01
C GLU A 40 -0.23 0.67 -15.56
N PRO A 41 -0.92 1.24 -14.56
CA PRO A 41 -0.64 0.98 -13.16
C PRO A 41 -0.94 -0.49 -12.86
N THR A 42 0.11 -1.31 -12.84
CA THR A 42 0.02 -2.77 -12.74
C THR A 42 0.01 -3.24 -11.29
N THR A 43 -0.70 -2.52 -10.42
CA THR A 43 -0.97 -2.97 -9.05
C THR A 43 -2.45 -2.82 -8.76
N THR A 44 -3.22 -3.87 -9.06
CA THR A 44 -4.57 -4.00 -8.51
C THR A 44 -4.41 -4.18 -7.00
N ILE A 45 -4.50 -3.08 -6.24
CA ILE A 45 -4.51 -3.13 -4.78
C ILE A 45 -5.73 -3.95 -4.37
N LYS A 46 -5.51 -5.11 -3.75
CA LYS A 46 -6.60 -5.94 -3.25
C LYS A 46 -7.26 -5.23 -2.07
N THR A 47 -8.55 -4.95 -2.20
CA THR A 47 -9.37 -4.32 -1.17
C THR A 47 -10.27 -5.34 -0.47
N TYR A 48 -10.44 -5.19 0.83
CA TYR A 48 -11.20 -6.09 1.69
C TYR A 48 -12.42 -5.35 2.28
N ALA A 49 -13.60 -5.59 1.72
CA ALA A 49 -14.86 -4.98 2.18
C ALA A 49 -15.34 -5.62 3.50
N ALA A 50 -16.18 -4.90 4.26
CA ALA A 50 -16.78 -5.42 5.49
C ALA A 50 -17.49 -6.77 5.27
N ASN A 51 -17.36 -7.69 6.22
CA ASN A 51 -17.98 -9.02 6.18
C ASN A 51 -18.55 -9.46 7.54
N ASN A 52 -18.66 -8.55 8.51
CA ASN A 52 -19.27 -8.79 9.81
C ASN A 52 -20.75 -9.19 9.74
N ASN A 53 -21.42 -8.93 8.61
CA ASN A 53 -22.81 -9.35 8.37
C ASN A 53 -22.92 -10.72 7.67
N LEU A 54 -21.81 -11.36 7.30
CA LEU A 54 -21.84 -12.69 6.69
C LEU A 54 -22.20 -13.75 7.74
N PRO A 55 -22.91 -14.82 7.35
CA PRO A 55 -23.14 -15.94 8.26
C PRO A 55 -21.81 -16.63 8.61
N ALA A 56 -21.72 -17.19 9.81
CA ALA A 56 -20.50 -17.84 10.29
C ALA A 56 -19.97 -18.96 9.38
N SER A 57 -20.85 -19.61 8.59
CA SER A 57 -20.49 -20.62 7.59
C SER A 57 -19.63 -20.09 6.43
N ARG A 58 -19.62 -18.77 6.22
CA ARG A 58 -18.76 -18.09 5.23
C ARG A 58 -17.41 -17.68 5.82
N LEU A 59 -17.25 -17.78 7.13
CA LEU A 59 -16.00 -17.50 7.80
C LEU A 59 -15.23 -18.81 8.03
N MET A 60 -13.93 -18.75 7.86
CA MET A 60 -13.01 -19.82 8.20
C MET A 60 -13.11 -20.14 9.69
N THR A 61 -13.02 -21.42 10.01
CA THR A 61 -12.99 -21.92 11.39
C THR A 61 -11.66 -21.61 12.08
N ILE A 62 -11.65 -21.62 13.41
CA ILE A 62 -10.43 -21.51 14.22
C ILE A 62 -9.35 -22.53 13.81
N LYS A 63 -9.76 -23.77 13.48
CA LYS A 63 -8.84 -24.84 13.06
C LYS A 63 -8.17 -24.51 11.74
N SER A 64 -8.92 -23.95 10.79
CA SER A 64 -8.38 -23.52 9.50
C SER A 64 -7.45 -22.30 9.66
N ALA A 65 -7.78 -21.37 10.57
CA ALA A 65 -6.92 -20.22 10.87
C ALA A 65 -5.58 -20.67 11.47
N ILE A 66 -5.60 -21.57 12.44
CA ILE A 66 -4.39 -22.17 13.03
C ILE A 66 -3.57 -22.91 11.97
N LYS A 67 -4.21 -23.68 11.08
CA LYS A 67 -3.51 -24.40 10.01
C LYS A 67 -2.88 -23.46 8.98
N ARG A 68 -3.48 -22.29 8.75
CA ARG A 68 -2.99 -21.27 7.83
C ARG A 68 -1.81 -20.50 8.41
N ALA A 69 -1.79 -20.36 9.73
CA ALA A 69 -0.71 -19.71 10.44
C ALA A 69 0.60 -20.50 10.34
N ILE A 70 1.72 -19.83 10.54
CA ILE A 70 3.03 -20.49 10.59
C ILE A 70 3.14 -21.38 11.84
N PRO A 71 3.97 -22.43 11.81
CA PRO A 71 4.18 -23.29 12.98
C PRO A 71 4.74 -22.48 14.15
N MET A 72 4.02 -22.45 15.26
CA MET A 72 4.40 -21.74 16.48
C MET A 72 3.74 -22.35 17.71
N ARG A 73 4.28 -22.05 18.89
CA ARG A 73 3.62 -22.33 20.18
C ARG A 73 2.54 -21.28 20.39
N LEU A 74 1.30 -21.65 20.12
CA LEU A 74 0.15 -20.76 20.21
C LEU A 74 -0.07 -20.26 21.65
N THR A 75 -0.44 -19.00 21.76
CA THR A 75 -0.79 -18.34 23.02
C THR A 75 -2.18 -17.75 22.98
N GLU A 76 -2.62 -17.25 21.82
CA GLU A 76 -3.95 -16.70 21.63
C GLU A 76 -4.42 -16.97 20.20
N VAL A 77 -5.71 -17.29 20.06
CA VAL A 77 -6.40 -17.28 18.78
C VAL A 77 -7.77 -16.63 18.96
N LYS A 78 -8.00 -15.48 18.32
CA LYS A 78 -9.22 -14.68 18.51
C LYS A 78 -9.81 -14.25 17.16
N LEU A 79 -11.12 -14.41 16.99
CA LEU A 79 -11.88 -13.77 15.92
C LEU A 79 -12.33 -12.37 16.38
N THR A 80 -12.08 -11.35 15.58
CA THR A 80 -12.36 -9.95 15.92
C THR A 80 -12.54 -9.12 14.64
N THR A 81 -12.88 -7.86 14.77
CA THR A 81 -12.86 -6.90 13.65
C THR A 81 -11.45 -6.37 13.44
N TYR A 82 -11.15 -5.94 12.21
CA TYR A 82 -9.88 -5.30 11.89
C TYR A 82 -9.69 -3.99 12.67
N GLU A 83 -10.78 -3.28 12.96
CA GLU A 83 -10.77 -2.08 13.81
C GLU A 83 -10.27 -2.36 15.22
N GLU A 84 -10.78 -3.41 15.90
CA GLU A 84 -10.32 -3.78 17.24
C GLU A 84 -8.83 -4.13 17.27
N PHE A 85 -8.32 -4.77 16.21
CA PHE A 85 -6.89 -5.05 16.05
C PHE A 85 -6.09 -3.75 15.82
N ALA A 86 -6.47 -2.97 14.81
CA ALA A 86 -5.76 -1.75 14.41
C ALA A 86 -5.77 -0.68 15.51
N ALA A 87 -6.84 -0.59 16.31
CA ALA A 87 -6.90 0.32 17.45
C ALA A 87 -5.85 -0.01 18.53
N LYS A 88 -5.45 -1.28 18.66
CA LYS A 88 -4.43 -1.71 19.63
C LYS A 88 -3.01 -1.58 19.10
N THR A 89 -2.81 -1.79 17.81
CA THR A 89 -1.47 -1.87 17.20
C THR A 89 -1.07 -0.62 16.41
N GLY A 90 -2.04 0.22 16.05
CA GLY A 90 -1.85 1.33 15.13
C GLY A 90 -1.79 0.92 13.65
N GLU A 91 -2.00 -0.36 13.32
CA GLU A 91 -1.87 -0.89 11.95
C GLU A 91 -3.11 -0.62 11.07
N TYR A 92 -3.45 0.64 10.85
CA TYR A 92 -4.52 1.00 9.92
C TYR A 92 -4.09 0.85 8.46
N LYS A 93 -4.90 0.15 7.66
CA LYS A 93 -4.70 -0.03 6.22
C LYS A 93 -5.94 0.41 5.47
N SER A 94 -5.82 1.40 4.58
CA SER A 94 -6.94 1.95 3.81
C SER A 94 -7.62 0.91 2.90
N ALA A 95 -6.89 -0.13 2.50
CA ALA A 95 -7.42 -1.22 1.68
C ALA A 95 -8.29 -2.22 2.48
N ILE A 96 -8.40 -2.10 3.80
CA ILE A 96 -9.13 -3.03 4.66
C ILE A 96 -10.22 -2.28 5.42
N SER A 97 -11.47 -2.71 5.26
CA SER A 97 -12.59 -2.16 6.01
C SER A 97 -12.42 -2.40 7.51
N THR A 98 -12.77 -1.41 8.33
CA THR A 98 -12.76 -1.49 9.80
C THR A 98 -13.59 -2.68 10.32
N ASN A 99 -14.73 -2.93 9.69
CA ASN A 99 -15.66 -4.03 10.02
C ASN A 99 -15.31 -5.36 9.32
N ARG A 100 -14.09 -5.50 8.81
CA ARG A 100 -13.61 -6.78 8.28
C ARG A 100 -13.29 -7.72 9.44
N MET A 101 -13.87 -8.91 9.44
CA MET A 101 -13.57 -9.97 10.38
C MET A 101 -12.22 -10.59 10.07
N VAL A 102 -11.38 -10.72 11.09
CA VAL A 102 -10.04 -11.27 11.01
C VAL A 102 -9.78 -12.23 12.18
N TRP A 103 -9.02 -13.27 11.91
CA TRP A 103 -8.41 -14.10 12.94
C TRP A 103 -7.07 -13.52 13.33
N ILE A 104 -6.87 -13.32 14.63
CA ILE A 104 -5.59 -12.98 15.23
C ILE A 104 -5.02 -14.27 15.83
N VAL A 105 -3.89 -14.72 15.29
CA VAL A 105 -3.16 -15.90 15.77
C VAL A 105 -1.84 -15.44 16.35
N THR A 106 -1.67 -15.57 17.67
CA THR A 106 -0.47 -15.13 18.37
C THR A 106 0.27 -16.32 18.95
N GLY A 107 1.60 -16.33 18.83
CA GLY A 107 2.43 -17.38 19.42
C GLY A 107 3.91 -17.07 19.38
N PHE A 108 4.70 -18.05 19.82
CA PHE A 108 6.16 -17.98 19.83
C PHE A 108 6.75 -19.05 18.93
N VAL A 109 7.72 -18.68 18.10
CA VAL A 109 8.53 -19.63 17.35
C VAL A 109 9.78 -19.96 18.16
N PRO A 110 10.00 -21.23 18.54
CA PRO A 110 11.21 -21.62 19.25
C PRO A 110 12.43 -21.64 18.31
N GLY A 111 13.58 -21.24 18.82
CA GLY A 111 14.84 -21.20 18.08
C GLY A 111 14.97 -20.01 17.13
N GLU A 112 15.92 -20.12 16.20
CA GLU A 112 16.26 -19.04 15.27
C GLU A 112 15.13 -18.75 14.29
N PHE A 113 14.67 -17.49 14.26
CA PHE A 113 13.71 -17.00 13.27
C PHE A 113 14.31 -15.85 12.47
N ARG A 114 14.50 -16.07 11.16
CA ARG A 114 15.04 -15.06 10.25
C ARG A 114 13.93 -14.16 9.73
N MET A 115 14.10 -12.85 9.88
CA MET A 115 13.16 -11.87 9.35
C MET A 115 13.29 -11.76 7.82
N SER A 116 12.24 -11.30 7.15
CA SER A 116 12.22 -11.16 5.68
C SER A 116 13.36 -10.27 5.20
N GLY A 117 14.06 -10.69 4.15
CA GLY A 117 15.24 -9.99 3.63
C GLY A 117 16.55 -10.32 4.35
N GLY A 118 16.52 -11.14 5.42
CA GLY A 118 17.73 -11.59 6.12
C GLY A 118 18.50 -10.50 6.86
N SER A 119 17.94 -9.30 6.98
CA SER A 119 18.58 -8.15 7.63
C SER A 119 18.69 -8.32 9.15
N SER A 120 17.84 -9.14 9.74
CA SER A 120 17.84 -9.41 11.17
C SER A 120 17.39 -10.83 11.50
N ILE A 121 17.89 -11.33 12.62
CA ILE A 121 17.60 -12.65 13.15
C ILE A 121 17.15 -12.52 14.59
N CYS A 122 16.13 -13.28 14.93
CA CYS A 122 15.69 -13.50 16.29
C CYS A 122 16.26 -14.84 16.73
N THR A 123 17.26 -14.83 17.60
CA THR A 123 18.02 -16.02 17.98
C THR A 123 17.19 -17.03 18.76
N ASP A 124 16.17 -16.56 19.49
CA ASP A 124 15.18 -17.41 20.14
C ASP A 124 13.88 -16.66 20.44
N ASN A 125 12.80 -17.44 20.59
CA ASN A 125 11.47 -17.03 21.06
C ASN A 125 10.88 -15.80 20.33
N ALA A 126 10.94 -15.80 18.99
CA ALA A 126 10.27 -14.77 18.21
C ALA A 126 8.76 -14.81 18.45
N LYS A 127 8.18 -13.72 18.94
CA LYS A 127 6.74 -13.57 19.08
C LYS A 127 6.16 -13.14 17.74
N ILE A 128 5.17 -13.87 17.27
CA ILE A 128 4.52 -13.60 15.99
C ILE A 128 3.04 -13.42 16.21
N VAL A 129 2.50 -12.39 15.56
CA VAL A 129 1.06 -12.15 15.45
C VAL A 129 0.71 -12.27 13.98
N GLU A 130 -0.17 -13.19 13.62
CA GLU A 130 -0.70 -13.28 12.25
C GLU A 130 -2.14 -12.80 12.21
N VAL A 131 -2.39 -11.83 11.33
CA VAL A 131 -3.71 -11.29 11.04
C VAL A 131 -4.18 -11.93 9.76
N ILE A 132 -5.18 -12.81 9.87
CA ILE A 132 -5.67 -13.63 8.77
C ILE A 132 -7.11 -13.21 8.44
N ASP A 133 -7.39 -12.91 7.18
CA ASP A 133 -8.73 -12.61 6.73
C ASP A 133 -9.69 -13.78 7.01
N ALA A 134 -10.78 -13.53 7.72
CA ALA A 134 -11.68 -14.60 8.14
C ALA A 134 -12.49 -15.20 7.01
N GLU A 135 -12.64 -14.55 5.85
CA GLU A 135 -13.40 -15.10 4.71
C GLU A 135 -12.47 -15.75 3.68
N THR A 136 -11.34 -15.13 3.36
CA THR A 136 -10.45 -15.58 2.27
C THR A 136 -9.26 -16.40 2.76
N GLY A 137 -8.88 -16.26 4.04
CA GLY A 137 -7.66 -16.88 4.57
C GLY A 137 -6.36 -16.19 4.14
N ASP A 138 -6.43 -14.98 3.60
CA ASP A 138 -5.24 -14.20 3.27
C ASP A 138 -4.52 -13.72 4.53
N ILE A 139 -3.18 -13.72 4.50
CA ILE A 139 -2.38 -13.07 5.55
C ILE A 139 -2.35 -11.57 5.27
N LEU A 140 -3.01 -10.80 6.11
CA LEU A 140 -3.13 -9.34 5.99
C LEU A 140 -1.96 -8.62 6.67
N SER A 141 -1.43 -9.18 7.75
CA SER A 141 -0.25 -8.69 8.45
C SER A 141 0.43 -9.83 9.20
N ARG A 142 1.75 -9.70 9.39
CA ARG A 142 2.55 -10.59 10.24
C ARG A 142 3.60 -9.78 11.02
N PRO A 143 3.19 -9.05 12.06
CA PRO A 143 4.15 -8.44 12.98
C PRO A 143 5.00 -9.52 13.66
N ILE A 144 6.30 -9.29 13.67
CA ILE A 144 7.29 -10.14 14.32
C ILE A 144 7.98 -9.28 15.37
N TYR A 145 7.95 -9.74 16.62
CA TYR A 145 8.57 -9.07 17.75
C TYR A 145 9.66 -9.96 18.31
N CYS A 146 10.85 -9.41 18.43
CA CYS A 146 12.01 -10.13 18.93
C CYS A 146 12.52 -9.42 20.17
N PRO A 147 12.74 -10.15 21.28
CA PRO A 147 13.35 -9.57 22.45
C PRO A 147 14.69 -8.92 22.10
N PRO A 148 15.02 -7.72 22.62
CA PRO A 148 16.26 -7.02 22.29
C PRO A 148 17.51 -7.88 22.54
N GLU A 149 17.52 -8.68 23.60
CA GLU A 149 18.59 -9.62 23.96
C GLU A 149 18.78 -10.76 22.95
N ASN A 150 17.75 -11.04 22.14
CA ASN A 150 17.71 -12.13 21.17
C ASN A 150 17.73 -11.61 19.73
N THR A 151 18.08 -10.34 19.49
CA THR A 151 18.06 -9.76 18.15
C THR A 151 19.47 -9.54 17.64
N ILE A 152 19.80 -10.15 16.49
CA ILE A 152 20.97 -9.81 15.70
C ILE A 152 20.49 -8.96 14.52
N ASP A 153 20.96 -7.72 14.45
CA ASP A 153 20.66 -6.80 13.35
C ASP A 153 21.92 -6.57 12.51
N TYR A 154 21.93 -7.11 11.30
CA TYR A 154 23.07 -7.01 10.38
C TYR A 154 23.18 -5.65 9.72
N MET A 155 22.11 -4.85 9.73
CA MET A 155 22.11 -3.48 9.20
C MET A 155 22.64 -2.46 10.22
N ARG A 156 22.81 -2.89 11.48
CA ARG A 156 23.30 -2.07 12.60
C ARG A 156 24.75 -2.37 12.98
N LEU A 157 25.46 -3.15 12.15
CA LEU A 157 26.90 -3.35 12.33
C LEU A 157 27.64 -2.05 11.99
N PRO A 158 28.64 -1.64 12.79
CA PRO A 158 29.42 -0.42 12.58
C PRO A 158 30.22 -0.41 11.28
#